data_AF-A0A5B8U1M3-F1
#
_entry.id   AF-A0A5B8U1M3-F1
#
_cell.length_a   1.000
_cell.length_b   1.000
_cell.length_c   1.000
_cell.angle_alpha   90.00
_cell.angle_beta   90.00
_cell.angle_gamma   90.00
#
_symmetry.space_group_name_H-M   'P 1'
#
loop_
_entity.id
_entity.type
_entity.pdbx_description
1 polymer ?
#
loop_
_entity_poly.entity_id
_entity_poly.type
_entity_poly.pdbx_seq_one_letter_code
_entity_poly.pdbx_strand_id
1 'polypeptide(L)'
;MTGSAHLFAELVALGREEHGLVVDGRYDDLPALHERRSRLMAALPASAPPEALADVREAARLSGLVTEALREARDATGAELARLGQARAGARGYAAGTGLPAGPHAHAAFDRAG
;
A
#
# COMPACT_ATOMS: atom_id res chain seq x y z
N MET A 1 16.52 -31.12 4.27
CA MET A 1 15.83 -30.03 4.99
C MET A 1 14.69 -30.64 5.78
N THR A 2 14.70 -30.50 7.10
CA THR A 2 13.54 -30.78 7.96
C THR A 2 12.36 -29.96 7.45
N GLY A 3 11.21 -30.59 7.20
CA GLY A 3 10.08 -29.96 6.49
C GLY A 3 9.56 -28.65 7.11
N SER A 4 9.77 -28.46 8.42
CA SER A 4 9.39 -27.23 9.14
C SER A 4 10.32 -26.04 8.88
N ALA A 5 11.63 -26.24 8.72
CA ALA A 5 12.57 -25.14 8.46
C ALA A 5 12.30 -24.45 7.12
N HIS A 6 11.85 -25.23 6.12
CA HIS A 6 11.42 -24.71 4.82
C HIS A 6 10.29 -23.67 4.94
N LEU A 7 9.33 -23.88 5.85
CA LEU A 7 8.19 -22.97 6.03
C LEU A 7 8.64 -21.59 6.54
N PHE A 8 9.69 -21.54 7.37
CA PHE A 8 10.27 -20.26 7.81
C PHE A 8 11.04 -19.56 6.70
N ALA A 9 11.75 -20.30 5.85
CA ALA A 9 12.39 -19.73 4.66
C ALA A 9 11.35 -19.17 3.66
N GLU A 10 10.21 -19.86 3.48
CA GLU A 10 9.08 -19.33 2.69
C GLU A 10 8.49 -18.05 3.30
N LEU A 11 8.46 -17.94 4.63
CA LEU A 11 7.98 -16.74 5.30
C LEU A 11 8.91 -15.54 5.01
N VAL A 12 10.22 -15.77 4.99
CA VAL A 12 11.20 -14.75 4.56
C VAL A 12 10.97 -14.35 3.10
N ALA A 13 10.71 -15.32 2.21
CA ALA A 13 10.43 -15.03 0.81
C ALA A 13 9.17 -14.17 0.63
N LEU A 14 8.09 -14.49 1.35
CA LEU A 14 6.87 -13.66 1.37
C LEU A 14 7.12 -12.26 1.92
N GLY A 15 7.92 -12.13 2.98
CA GLY A 15 8.28 -10.82 3.53
C GLY A 15 9.07 -9.95 2.55
N ARG A 16 9.94 -10.55 1.73
CA ARG A 16 10.67 -9.84 0.66
C ARG A 16 9.74 -9.42 -0.47
N GLU A 17 8.82 -10.30 -0.87
CA GLU A 17 7.81 -10.02 -1.88
C GLU A 17 6.88 -8.88 -1.43
N GLU A 18 6.37 -8.93 -0.19
CA GLU A 18 5.53 -7.88 0.41
C GLU A 18 6.27 -6.53 0.45
N HIS A 19 7.53 -6.54 0.89
CA HIS A 19 8.35 -5.33 0.88
C HIS A 19 8.53 -4.76 -0.53
N GLY A 20 8.80 -5.61 -1.52
CA GLY A 20 8.88 -5.19 -2.93
C GLY A 20 7.59 -4.52 -3.41
N LEU A 21 6.44 -5.17 -3.19
CA LEU A 21 5.14 -4.61 -3.58
C LEU A 21 4.86 -3.24 -2.94
N VAL A 22 5.17 -3.08 -1.66
CA VAL A 22 4.95 -1.82 -0.95
C VAL A 22 5.84 -0.70 -1.48
N VAL A 23 7.13 -0.98 -1.69
CA VAL A 23 8.09 -0.01 -2.25
C VAL A 23 7.72 0.36 -3.69
N ASP A 24 7.23 -0.60 -4.47
CA ASP A 24 6.81 -0.38 -5.86
C ASP A 24 5.41 0.25 -5.98
N GLY A 25 4.72 0.52 -4.86
CA GLY A 25 3.37 1.09 -4.85
C GLY A 25 2.28 0.15 -5.37
N ARG A 26 2.56 -1.14 -5.50
CA ARG A 26 1.67 -2.17 -6.04
C ARG A 26 0.74 -2.73 -4.96
N TYR A 27 -0.08 -1.87 -4.38
CA TYR A 27 -0.93 -2.22 -3.23
C TYR A 27 -2.05 -3.20 -3.59
N ASP A 28 -2.50 -3.22 -4.84
CA ASP A 28 -3.57 -4.11 -5.32
C ASP A 28 -3.19 -5.59 -5.26
N ASP A 29 -1.88 -5.91 -5.22
CA ASP A 29 -1.36 -7.27 -5.14
C ASP A 29 -1.24 -7.78 -3.68
N LEU A 30 -1.31 -6.88 -2.69
CA LEU A 30 -1.15 -7.21 -1.27
C LEU A 30 -2.23 -8.17 -0.72
N PRO A 31 -3.52 -8.10 -1.11
CA PRO A 31 -4.53 -9.04 -0.64
C PRO A 31 -4.18 -10.50 -0.98
N ALA A 32 -3.76 -10.76 -2.23
CA ALA A 32 -3.37 -12.11 -2.66
C ALA A 32 -2.14 -12.62 -1.90
N LEU A 33 -1.18 -11.74 -1.62
CA LEU A 33 -0.03 -12.07 -0.78
C LEU A 33 -0.44 -12.37 0.67
N HIS A 34 -1.39 -11.62 1.22
CA HIS A 34 -1.91 -11.82 2.57
C HIS A 34 -2.62 -13.18 2.74
N GLU A 35 -3.35 -13.63 1.72
CA GLU A 35 -3.94 -14.97 1.72
C GLU A 35 -2.88 -16.08 1.69
N ARG A 36 -1.80 -15.90 0.93
CA ARG A 36 -0.65 -16.83 0.93
C ARG A 36 0.02 -16.85 2.31
N ARG A 37 0.27 -15.68 2.91
CA ARG A 37 0.85 -15.56 4.25
C ARG A 37 -0.03 -16.21 5.31
N SER A 38 -1.34 -16.01 5.27
CA SER A 38 -2.27 -16.61 6.22
C SER A 38 -2.25 -18.14 6.17
N ARG A 39 -2.20 -18.73 4.97
CA ARG A 39 -2.05 -20.18 4.80
C ARG A 39 -0.72 -20.70 5.33
N LEU A 40 0.37 -19.98 5.06
CA LEU A 40 1.69 -20.36 5.56
C LEU A 40 1.74 -20.29 7.10
N MET A 41 1.22 -19.21 7.69
CA MET A 41 1.16 -19.03 9.14
C MET A 41 0.36 -20.14 9.83
N ALA A 42 -0.74 -20.58 9.23
CA ALA A 42 -1.52 -21.71 9.74
C ALA A 42 -0.77 -23.06 9.67
N ALA A 43 0.21 -23.19 8.77
CA ALA A 43 1.03 -24.38 8.61
C ALA A 43 2.31 -24.38 9.47
N LEU A 44 2.69 -23.23 10.04
CA LEU A 44 3.90 -23.12 10.87
C LEU A 44 3.76 -23.93 12.16
N PRO A 45 4.85 -24.59 12.61
CA PRO A 45 4.85 -25.22 13.92
C PRO A 45 4.75 -24.15 15.03
N ALA A 46 4.19 -24.54 16.18
CA ALA A 46 4.03 -23.65 17.33
C ALA A 46 5.38 -23.10 17.87
N SER A 47 6.47 -23.80 17.62
CA SER A 47 7.83 -23.37 17.97
C SER A 47 8.76 -23.54 16.78
N ALA A 48 9.60 -22.55 16.53
CA ALA A 48 10.61 -22.61 15.49
C ALA A 48 11.73 -23.58 15.89
N PRO A 49 12.13 -24.50 14.99
CA PRO A 49 13.29 -25.34 15.24
C PRO A 49 14.56 -24.48 15.26
N PRO A 50 15.63 -24.90 15.98
CA PRO A 50 16.86 -24.11 16.13
C PRO A 50 17.47 -23.65 14.80
N GLU A 51 17.43 -24.49 13.77
CA GLU A 51 17.95 -24.20 12.43
C GLU A 51 17.20 -23.06 11.72
N ALA A 52 15.95 -22.78 12.10
CA ALA A 52 15.11 -21.74 11.49
C ALA A 52 15.16 -20.39 12.22
N LEU A 53 15.91 -20.27 13.33
CA LEU A 53 15.94 -19.04 14.13
C LEU A 53 16.46 -17.82 13.36
N ALA A 54 17.37 -18.03 12.40
CA ALA A 54 17.84 -16.97 11.52
C ALA A 54 16.71 -16.44 10.63
N ASP A 55 15.91 -17.34 10.04
CA ASP A 55 14.79 -17.00 9.18
C ASP A 55 13.67 -16.29 9.94
N VAL A 56 13.39 -16.71 11.18
CA VAL A 56 12.42 -16.01 12.06
C VAL A 56 12.84 -14.56 12.30
N ARG A 57 14.12 -14.32 12.61
CA ARG A 57 14.64 -12.96 12.82
C ARG A 57 14.55 -12.12 11.55
N GLU A 58 14.85 -12.71 10.41
CA GLU A 58 14.78 -12.03 9.12
C GLU A 58 13.33 -11.70 8.73
N ALA A 59 12.39 -12.62 8.92
CA ALA A 59 10.97 -12.37 8.69
C ALA A 59 10.42 -11.24 9.59
N ALA A 60 10.84 -11.20 10.86
CA ALA A 60 10.48 -10.11 11.77
C ALA A 60 11.07 -8.76 11.31
N ARG A 61 12.34 -8.75 10.86
CA ARG A 61 12.99 -7.57 10.30
C ARG A 61 12.25 -7.05 9.07
N LEU A 62 11.89 -7.92 8.14
CA LEU A 62 11.13 -7.58 6.92
C LEU A 62 9.75 -7.02 7.26
N SER A 63 9.07 -7.60 8.25
CA SER A 63 7.76 -7.09 8.72
C SER A 63 7.88 -5.65 9.27
N GLY A 64 8.98 -5.34 9.96
CA GLY A 64 9.31 -3.98 10.39
C GLY A 64 9.49 -3.03 9.20
N LEU A 65 10.27 -3.43 8.19
CA LEU A 65 10.47 -2.61 6.99
C LEU A 65 9.17 -2.34 6.22
N VAL A 66 8.35 -3.38 6.01
CA VAL A 66 7.03 -3.25 5.39
C VAL A 66 6.16 -2.26 6.16
N THR A 67 6.17 -2.33 7.49
CA THR A 67 5.39 -1.43 8.34
C THR A 67 5.80 0.02 8.18
N GLU A 68 7.11 0.31 8.17
CA GLU A 68 7.60 1.67 7.97
C GLU A 68 7.30 2.18 6.56
N ALA A 69 7.50 1.36 5.53
CA ALA A 69 7.21 1.74 4.14
C ALA A 69 5.72 2.04 3.93
N LEU A 70 4.81 1.27 4.54
CA LEU A 70 3.36 1.55 4.50
C LEU A 70 3.00 2.84 5.23
N ARG A 71 3.67 3.15 6.37
CA ARG A 71 3.46 4.42 7.08
C ARG A 71 3.89 5.60 6.24
N GLU A 72 5.08 5.52 5.63
CA GLU A 72 5.60 6.56 4.74
C GLU A 72 4.65 6.79 3.55
N ALA A 73 4.21 5.72 2.88
CA ALA A 73 3.26 5.81 1.77
C ALA A 73 1.92 6.45 2.18
N ARG A 74 1.38 6.06 3.35
CA ARG A 74 0.16 6.65 3.91
C ARG A 74 0.36 8.14 4.18
N ASP A 75 1.46 8.53 4.80
CA ASP A 75 1.72 9.91 5.19
C ASP A 75 1.93 10.81 3.96
N ALA A 76 2.63 10.31 2.93
CA ALA A 76 2.78 10.98 1.64
C ALA A 76 1.42 11.18 0.95
N THR A 77 0.58 10.13 0.92
CA THR A 77 -0.78 10.21 0.36
C THR A 77 -1.64 11.22 1.13
N GLY A 78 -1.57 11.21 2.47
CA GLY A 78 -2.28 12.16 3.32
C GLY A 78 -1.87 13.62 3.06
N ALA A 79 -0.57 13.87 2.91
CA ALA A 79 -0.06 15.19 2.57
C ALA A 79 -0.57 15.67 1.20
N GLU A 80 -0.62 14.77 0.20
CA GLU A 80 -1.14 15.12 -1.12
C GLU A 80 -2.63 15.45 -1.10
N LEU A 81 -3.45 14.65 -0.40
CA LEU A 81 -4.87 14.94 -0.24
C LEU A 81 -5.11 16.28 0.48
N ALA A 82 -4.29 16.61 1.48
CA ALA A 82 -4.35 17.90 2.16
C ALA A 82 -4.03 19.07 1.21
N ARG A 83 -3.01 18.95 0.36
CA ARG A 83 -2.66 19.94 -0.67
C ARG A 83 -3.79 20.16 -1.66
N LEU A 84 -4.39 19.08 -2.17
CA LEU A 84 -5.54 19.16 -3.08
C LEU A 84 -6.76 19.82 -2.42
N GLY A 85 -7.01 19.52 -1.14
CA GLY A 85 -8.06 20.17 -0.35
C GLY A 85 -7.85 21.68 -0.22
N GLN A 86 -6.63 22.11 0.09
CA GLN A 86 -6.25 23.53 0.19
C GLN A 86 -6.39 24.25 -1.17
N ALA A 87 -5.92 23.64 -2.26
CA ALA A 87 -6.05 24.21 -3.60
C ALA A 87 -7.53 24.41 -3.99
N ARG A 88 -8.38 23.43 -3.69
CA ARG A 88 -9.82 23.53 -3.95
C ARG A 88 -10.50 24.61 -3.10
N ALA A 89 -10.10 24.75 -1.83
CA ALA A 89 -10.60 25.81 -0.96
C ALA A 89 -10.19 27.20 -1.47
N GLY A 90 -8.92 27.37 -1.89
CA GLY A 90 -8.42 28.60 -2.50
C GLY A 90 -9.19 28.98 -3.77
N ALA A 91 -9.37 28.03 -4.69
CA ALA A 91 -10.14 28.26 -5.93
C ALA A 91 -11.60 28.69 -5.66
N ARG A 92 -12.26 28.09 -4.66
CA ARG A 92 -13.59 28.51 -4.22
C ARG A 92 -13.59 29.93 -3.63
N GLY A 93 -12.58 30.26 -2.83
CA GLY A 93 -12.42 31.61 -2.28
C GLY A 93 -12.25 32.68 -3.35
N TYR A 94 -11.45 32.40 -4.39
CA TYR A 94 -11.30 33.29 -5.54
C TYR A 94 -12.61 33.46 -6.34
N ALA A 95 -13.34 32.39 -6.60
CA ALA A 95 -14.65 32.47 -7.26
C ALA A 95 -15.66 33.31 -6.45
N ALA A 96 -15.69 33.16 -5.12
CA ALA A 96 -16.55 33.93 -4.24
C ALA A 96 -16.15 35.42 -4.15
N GLY A 97 -14.85 35.74 -4.17
CA GLY A 97 -14.33 37.11 -4.03
C GLY A 97 -14.33 37.93 -5.33
N THR A 98 -14.32 37.28 -6.50
CA THR A 98 -14.29 37.95 -7.81
C THR A 98 -15.69 38.19 -8.41
N GLY A 99 -16.75 37.61 -7.83
CA GLY A 99 -18.13 37.76 -8.31
C GLY A 99 -18.39 37.11 -9.69
N LEU A 100 -17.40 36.45 -10.28
CA LEU A 100 -17.58 35.65 -11.49
C LEU A 100 -18.26 34.34 -11.09
N PRO A 101 -19.43 33.99 -11.69
CA PRO A 101 -20.05 32.70 -11.43
C PRO A 101 -19.04 31.59 -11.80
N ALA A 102 -18.91 30.59 -10.94
CA ALA A 102 -18.20 29.36 -11.25
C ALA A 102 -18.87 28.75 -12.49
N GLY A 103 -18.32 29.03 -13.66
CA GLY A 103 -18.93 28.66 -14.93
C GLY A 103 -19.17 27.15 -14.96
N PRO A 104 -20.39 26.70 -15.29
CA PRO A 104 -20.64 25.28 -15.48
C PRO A 104 -19.74 24.81 -16.61
N HIS A 105 -19.10 23.67 -16.38
CA HIS A 105 -18.34 22.91 -17.36
C HIS A 105 -18.92 23.07 -18.77
N ALA A 106 -18.15 23.71 -19.66
CA ALA A 106 -18.40 23.69 -21.09
C ALA A 106 -18.16 22.26 -21.60
N HIS A 107 -19.12 21.38 -21.36
CA HIS A 107 -19.22 20.08 -21.99
C HIS A 107 -20.54 20.02 -22.77
N ALA A 108 -20.66 20.87 -23.78
CA ALA A 108 -21.75 20.81 -24.76
C ALA A 108 -21.34 21.50 -26.07
N ALA A 109 -20.45 20.87 -26.83
CA ALA A 109 -20.22 21.21 -28.23
C ALA A 109 -19.66 20.00 -29.01
N PHE A 110 -20.32 18.85 -28.91
CA PHE A 110 -20.13 17.76 -29.87
C PHE A 110 -21.38 16.90 -30.03
N ASP A 111 -22.55 17.54 -30.17
CA ASP A 111 -23.71 16.86 -30.73
C ASP A 111 -24.67 17.87 -31.37
N ARG A 112 -24.44 18.11 -32.66
CA ARG A 112 -25.48 18.27 -33.68
C ARG A 112 -24.84 18.25 -35.07
N ALA A 113 -24.60 17.05 -35.57
CA ALA A 113 -24.69 16.72 -36.98
C ALA A 113 -25.90 15.80 -37.13
N GLY A 114 -26.88 16.20 -37.95
CA GLY A 114 -28.15 15.52 -38.16
C GLY A 114 -29.19 16.51 -38.64
#